data_AF-A0A519S4S5-F1
#
_entry.id   AF-A0A519S4S5-F1
#
_cell.length_a   1.000
_cell.length_b   1.000
_cell.length_c   1.000
_cell.angle_alpha   90.00
_cell.angle_beta   90.00
_cell.angle_gamma   90.00
#
_symmetry.space_group_name_H-M   'P 1'
#
loop_
_entity.id
_entity.type
_entity.pdbx_description
1 polymer ?
#
loop_
_entity_poly.entity_id
_entity_poly.type
_entity_poly.pdbx_seq_one_letter_code
_entity_poly.pdbx_strand_id
1 'polypeptide(L)'
;RYTKCRWAGEKIGSTPTDRGKGGVKRSFLTEARGIPVRLVLAGANRHDIKLTESPLRSLPPAAEAARDAHRAAGHDQDVCYDYAQGRTVVAELGYTAPTVRPWGEEAQAKKAGQQARRWVVEHTHSWLNRFRHLLTRWAKKPANYFAMLHFACGLITGYSCLFG
;
A
#
# COMPACT_ATOMS: atom_id res chain seq x y z
N ARG A 1 -2.57 4.65 3.81
CA ARG A 1 -2.99 6.07 4.00
C ARG A 1 -4.42 6.15 4.51
N TYR A 2 -4.77 7.24 5.20
CA TYR A 2 -6.12 7.52 5.71
C TYR A 2 -6.96 8.29 4.68
N THR A 3 -8.25 7.95 4.59
CA THR A 3 -9.25 8.69 3.82
C THR A 3 -10.42 9.04 4.74
N LYS A 4 -10.79 10.32 4.77
CA LYS A 4 -11.93 10.80 5.54
C LYS A 4 -13.23 10.25 4.97
N CYS A 5 -14.16 9.87 5.85
CA CYS A 5 -15.50 9.44 5.48
C CYS A 5 -16.51 10.50 5.87
N ARG A 6 -17.46 10.80 4.98
CA ARG A 6 -18.57 11.71 5.29
C ARG A 6 -19.71 11.01 6.04
N TRP A 7 -19.88 9.72 5.79
CA TRP A 7 -20.96 8.91 6.33
C TRP A 7 -20.41 7.85 7.29
N ALA A 8 -21.27 7.40 8.22
CA ALA A 8 -21.02 6.19 9.00
C ALA A 8 -21.34 4.93 8.19
N GLY A 9 -20.80 3.79 8.60
CA GLY A 9 -21.00 2.51 7.93
C GLY A 9 -19.84 1.55 8.13
N GLU A 10 -19.91 0.41 7.46
CA GLU A 10 -18.91 -0.64 7.57
C GLU A 10 -17.52 -0.22 7.08
N LYS A 11 -16.51 -0.87 7.68
CA LYS A 11 -15.08 -0.62 7.46
C LYS A 11 -14.68 0.84 7.71
N ILE A 12 -15.39 1.54 8.59
CA ILE A 12 -15.04 2.89 9.06
C ILE A 12 -14.59 2.76 10.51
N GLY A 13 -13.50 3.42 10.87
CA GLY A 13 -12.96 3.44 12.21
C GLY A 13 -12.59 4.86 12.63
N SER A 14 -12.49 5.08 13.94
CA SER A 14 -12.02 6.34 14.50
C SER A 14 -10.58 6.60 14.07
N THR A 15 -10.33 7.77 13.49
CA THR A 15 -9.00 8.14 12.99
C THR A 15 -8.19 8.80 14.10
N PRO A 16 -7.02 8.26 14.47
CA PRO A 16 -6.19 8.84 15.53
C PRO A 16 -5.68 10.25 15.18
N THR A 17 -5.53 10.56 13.89
CA THR A 17 -5.00 11.85 13.40
C THR A 17 -6.07 12.91 13.11
N ASP A 18 -7.36 12.56 13.16
CA ASP A 18 -8.47 13.50 12.89
C ASP A 18 -9.49 13.49 14.04
N ARG A 19 -8.98 13.57 15.29
CA ARG A 19 -9.79 13.66 16.52
C ARG A 19 -10.89 12.59 16.62
N GLY A 20 -10.60 11.38 16.18
CA GLY A 20 -11.55 10.26 16.21
C GLY A 20 -12.63 10.29 15.12
N LYS A 21 -12.59 11.21 14.17
CA LYS A 21 -13.54 11.22 13.04
C LYS A 21 -13.45 9.94 12.21
N GLY A 22 -14.58 9.57 11.62
CA GLY A 22 -14.71 8.38 10.79
C GLY A 22 -13.78 8.42 9.58
N GLY A 23 -12.95 7.40 9.46
CA GLY A 23 -12.04 7.24 8.34
C GLY A 23 -11.84 5.78 7.94
N VAL A 24 -11.26 5.61 6.75
CA VAL A 24 -10.77 4.33 6.26
C VAL A 24 -9.28 4.38 6.00
N LYS A 25 -8.64 3.22 6.13
CA LYS A 25 -7.27 2.96 5.68
C LYS A 25 -7.30 2.22 4.36
N ARG A 26 -6.54 2.75 3.41
CA ARG A 26 -6.16 2.07 2.17
C ARG A 26 -4.70 1.65 2.26
N SER A 27 -4.44 0.37 2.06
CA SER A 27 -3.11 -0.24 1.99
C SER A 27 -2.88 -0.79 0.59
N PHE A 28 -1.70 -0.56 0.03
CA PHE A 28 -1.35 -0.99 -1.33
C PHE A 28 -0.06 -1.80 -1.33
N LEU A 29 -0.02 -2.77 -2.23
CA LEU A 29 1.20 -3.35 -2.75
C LEU A 29 1.40 -2.80 -4.16
N THR A 30 2.58 -2.26 -4.44
CA THR A 30 2.93 -1.73 -5.76
C THR A 30 4.17 -2.40 -6.30
N GLU A 31 4.25 -2.54 -7.62
CA GLU A 31 5.47 -2.89 -8.34
C GLU A 31 6.44 -1.69 -8.38
N ALA A 32 7.70 -1.89 -8.79
CA ALA A 32 8.77 -0.88 -8.76
C ALA A 32 8.45 0.39 -9.58
N ARG A 33 7.60 0.33 -10.60
CA ARG A 33 7.13 1.49 -11.38
C ARG A 33 5.91 2.19 -10.77
N GLY A 34 5.36 1.67 -9.66
CA GLY A 34 4.20 2.24 -8.97
C GLY A 34 2.86 1.69 -9.43
N ILE A 35 2.86 0.59 -10.20
CA ILE A 35 1.64 -0.11 -10.60
C ILE A 35 1.04 -0.81 -9.38
N PRO A 36 -0.22 -0.52 -9.00
CA PRO A 36 -0.87 -1.17 -7.87
C PRO A 36 -1.22 -2.63 -8.18
N VAL A 37 -0.63 -3.56 -7.43
CA VAL A 37 -0.82 -5.02 -7.57
C VAL A 37 -1.88 -5.54 -6.59
N ARG A 38 -1.93 -4.97 -5.38
CA ARG A 38 -2.89 -5.37 -4.34
C ARG A 38 -3.42 -4.15 -3.62
N LEU A 39 -4.69 -4.20 -3.24
CA LEU A 39 -5.36 -3.16 -2.47
C LEU A 39 -6.16 -3.78 -1.33
N VAL A 40 -6.02 -3.21 -0.13
CA VAL A 40 -6.83 -3.56 1.05
C VAL A 40 -7.45 -2.34 1.69
N LEU A 41 -8.71 -2.51 2.11
CA LEU A 41 -9.53 -1.50 2.75
C LEU A 41 -9.92 -1.96 4.16
N ALA A 42 -9.66 -1.12 5.15
CA ALA A 42 -10.06 -1.32 6.54
C ALA A 42 -10.46 -0.01 7.23
N GLY A 43 -11.01 -0.09 8.45
CA GLY A 43 -11.26 1.08 9.27
C GLY A 43 -9.98 1.80 9.70
N ALA A 44 -10.05 3.12 9.91
CA ALA A 44 -8.88 3.91 10.27
C ALA A 44 -8.26 3.59 11.64
N ASN A 45 -8.98 2.90 12.52
CA ASN A 45 -8.48 2.44 13.81
C ASN A 45 -7.65 1.14 13.71
N ARG A 46 -7.69 0.42 12.58
CA ARG A 46 -6.98 -0.86 12.43
C ARG A 46 -5.48 -0.62 12.36
N HIS A 47 -4.68 -1.37 13.12
CA HIS A 47 -3.22 -1.27 13.07
C HIS A 47 -2.69 -1.67 11.68
N ASP A 48 -1.77 -0.89 11.12
CA ASP A 48 -1.32 -1.04 9.73
C ASP A 48 -0.66 -2.40 9.47
N ILE A 49 0.05 -2.95 10.46
CA ILE A 49 0.66 -4.28 10.36
C ILE A 49 -0.32 -5.40 9.96
N LYS A 50 -1.57 -5.30 10.46
CA LYS A 50 -2.62 -6.29 10.16
C LYS A 50 -3.14 -6.14 8.73
N LEU A 51 -2.87 -5.01 8.08
CA LEU A 51 -3.15 -4.75 6.68
C LEU A 51 -1.99 -5.15 5.77
N THR A 52 -0.82 -5.48 6.32
CA THR A 52 0.36 -5.96 5.59
C THR A 52 0.40 -7.47 5.51
N GLU A 53 0.11 -8.15 6.63
CA GLU A 53 0.23 -9.60 6.73
C GLU A 53 -0.78 -10.35 5.86
N SER A 54 -2.06 -10.05 6.03
CA SER A 54 -3.14 -10.75 5.31
C SER A 54 -3.00 -10.66 3.78
N PRO A 55 -2.61 -9.51 3.19
CA PRO A 55 -2.47 -9.42 1.74
C PRO A 55 -1.20 -10.06 1.18
N LEU A 56 -0.10 -10.06 1.92
CA LEU A 56 1.10 -10.75 1.45
C LEU A 56 0.91 -12.28 1.43
N ARG A 57 0.13 -12.83 2.38
CA ARG A 57 -0.19 -14.26 2.46
C ARG A 57 -1.29 -14.73 1.50
N SER A 58 -1.99 -13.82 0.82
CA SER A 58 -3.15 -14.16 -0.04
C SER A 58 -2.94 -13.68 -1.47
N LEU A 59 -1.69 -13.66 -1.93
CA LEU A 59 -1.38 -13.36 -3.32
C LEU A 59 -1.92 -14.49 -4.22
N PRO A 60 -2.40 -14.17 -5.43
CA PRO A 60 -2.74 -15.20 -6.40
C PRO A 60 -1.50 -16.05 -6.75
N PRO A 61 -1.63 -17.34 -7.08
CA PRO A 61 -0.49 -18.20 -7.41
C PRO A 61 0.43 -17.64 -8.51
N ALA A 62 -0.14 -16.95 -9.52
CA ALA A 62 0.64 -16.29 -10.56
C ALA A 62 1.53 -15.15 -10.02
N ALA A 63 1.04 -14.39 -9.02
CA ALA A 63 1.81 -13.34 -8.38
C ALA A 63 2.89 -13.92 -7.45
N GLU A 64 2.63 -15.07 -6.82
CA GLU A 64 3.65 -15.81 -6.05
C GLU A 64 4.76 -16.34 -6.97
N ALA A 65 4.41 -16.96 -8.10
CA ALA A 65 5.38 -17.43 -9.08
C ALA A 65 6.24 -16.28 -9.66
N ALA A 66 5.61 -15.15 -10.00
CA ALA A 66 6.32 -13.96 -10.48
C ALA A 66 7.26 -13.40 -9.40
N ARG A 67 6.82 -13.39 -8.14
CA ARG A 67 7.65 -13.00 -6.98
C ARG A 67 8.86 -13.91 -6.84
N ASP A 68 8.67 -15.23 -6.93
CA ASP A 68 9.73 -16.20 -6.72
C ASP A 68 10.74 -16.15 -7.88
N ALA A 69 10.29 -15.95 -9.12
CA ALA A 69 11.16 -15.71 -10.27
C ALA A 69 11.97 -14.40 -10.13
N HIS A 70 11.33 -13.32 -9.67
CA HIS A 70 12.01 -12.05 -9.42
C HIS A 70 13.07 -12.18 -8.31
N ARG A 71 12.80 -12.98 -7.28
CA ARG A 71 13.77 -13.33 -6.23
C ARG A 71 14.93 -14.15 -6.79
N ALA A 72 14.65 -15.17 -7.61
CA ALA A 72 15.69 -16.00 -8.22
C ALA A 72 16.64 -15.20 -9.12
N ALA A 73 16.14 -14.12 -9.73
CA ALA A 73 16.93 -13.16 -10.49
C ALA A 73 17.77 -12.19 -9.62
N GLY A 74 17.73 -12.32 -8.29
CA GLY A 74 18.50 -11.48 -7.36
C GLY A 74 17.94 -10.08 -7.14
N HIS A 75 16.66 -9.85 -7.46
CA HIS A 75 16.04 -8.54 -7.29
C HIS A 75 15.40 -8.38 -5.91
N ASP A 76 15.67 -7.24 -5.27
CA ASP A 76 15.11 -6.89 -3.98
C ASP A 76 13.61 -6.58 -4.04
N GLN A 77 12.88 -7.09 -3.06
CA GLN A 77 11.47 -6.83 -2.86
C GLN A 77 11.27 -6.15 -1.51
N ASP A 78 10.80 -4.91 -1.57
CA ASP A 78 10.79 -4.01 -0.43
C ASP A 78 9.41 -3.93 0.21
N VAL A 79 9.37 -4.07 1.54
CA VAL A 79 8.15 -3.86 2.33
C VAL A 79 8.31 -2.59 3.18
N CYS A 80 7.37 -1.65 3.03
CA CYS A 80 7.47 -0.33 3.66
C CYS A 80 6.93 -0.27 5.10
N TYR A 81 7.07 -1.32 5.91
CA TYR A 81 6.57 -1.34 7.29
C TYR A 81 7.68 -1.63 8.29
N ASP A 82 7.95 -0.68 9.19
CA ASP A 82 8.93 -0.85 10.27
C ASP A 82 8.27 -1.30 11.57
N TYR A 83 7.93 -2.59 11.65
CA TYR A 83 7.48 -3.21 12.89
C TYR A 83 8.19 -4.54 13.07
N ALA A 84 8.61 -4.89 14.30
CA ALA A 84 9.28 -6.16 14.59
C ALA A 84 8.48 -7.37 14.09
N GLN A 85 7.18 -7.40 14.39
CA GLN A 85 6.24 -8.41 13.89
C GLN A 85 6.13 -8.42 12.35
N GLY A 86 6.28 -7.26 11.70
CA GLY A 86 6.24 -7.13 10.26
C GLY A 86 7.49 -7.71 9.63
N ARG A 87 8.66 -7.48 10.24
CA ARG A 87 9.94 -8.07 9.83
C ARG A 87 9.89 -9.59 9.86
N THR A 88 9.26 -10.20 10.87
CA THR A 88 9.07 -11.65 10.93
C THR A 88 8.24 -12.17 9.76
N VAL A 89 7.07 -11.57 9.49
CA VAL A 89 6.20 -11.98 8.36
C VAL A 89 6.88 -11.79 7.00
N VAL A 90 7.62 -10.69 6.85
CA VAL A 90 8.39 -10.36 5.63
C VAL A 90 9.50 -11.39 5.42
N ALA A 91 10.26 -11.73 6.46
CA ALA A 91 11.31 -12.74 6.41
C ALA A 91 10.75 -14.15 6.14
N GLU A 92 9.65 -14.54 6.79
CA GLU A 92 8.96 -15.82 6.53
C GLU A 92 8.52 -15.96 5.07
N LEU A 93 8.03 -14.88 4.48
CA LEU A 93 7.60 -14.85 3.08
C LEU A 93 8.78 -14.62 2.11
N GLY A 94 10.01 -14.47 2.63
CA GLY A 94 11.27 -14.29 1.90
C GLY A 94 11.44 -12.92 1.24
N TYR A 95 10.71 -11.90 1.67
CA TYR A 95 10.91 -10.53 1.22
C TYR A 95 12.18 -9.95 1.86
N THR A 96 12.88 -9.05 1.15
CA THR A 96 14.02 -8.33 1.72
C THR A 96 13.55 -7.43 2.86
N ALA A 97 14.33 -7.37 3.94
CA ALA A 97 14.00 -6.63 5.16
C ALA A 97 13.54 -5.19 4.88
N PRO A 98 12.64 -4.62 5.69
CA PRO A 98 11.95 -3.37 5.36
C PRO A 98 12.90 -2.21 5.10
N THR A 99 12.69 -1.54 3.97
CA THR A 99 13.39 -0.33 3.51
C THR A 99 13.03 0.92 4.32
N VAL A 100 12.10 0.80 5.28
CA VAL A 100 11.80 1.91 6.19
C VAL A 100 12.97 2.04 7.14
N ARG A 101 13.94 2.84 6.70
CA ARG A 101 15.06 3.28 7.52
C ARG A 101 14.52 4.25 8.59
N PRO A 102 15.06 4.21 9.82
CA PRO A 102 14.81 5.22 10.82
C PRO A 102 15.06 6.64 10.27
N TRP A 103 14.37 7.62 10.83
CA TRP A 103 14.53 9.02 10.44
C TRP A 103 15.99 9.46 10.57
N GLY A 104 16.60 9.92 9.47
CA GLY A 104 18.00 10.36 9.40
C GLY A 104 18.94 9.42 8.63
N GLU A 105 18.66 8.12 8.59
CA GLU A 105 19.49 7.13 7.85
C GLU A 105 19.22 7.15 6.33
N GLU A 106 18.08 7.71 5.91
CA GLU A 106 17.69 7.79 4.49
C GLU A 106 18.66 8.64 3.66
N ALA A 107 19.26 9.67 4.27
CA ALA A 107 20.28 10.51 3.65
C ALA A 107 21.62 9.77 3.47
N GLN A 108 21.99 8.91 4.42
CA GLN A 108 23.18 8.05 4.33
C GLN A 108 22.98 6.91 3.33
N ALA A 109 21.81 6.28 3.32
CA ALA A 109 21.46 5.24 2.34
C ALA A 109 21.51 5.77 0.90
N LYS A 110 21.01 7.00 0.66
CA LYS A 110 21.15 7.69 -0.63
C LYS A 110 22.62 7.90 -1.03
N LYS A 111 23.48 8.29 -0.08
CA LYS A 111 24.92 8.43 -0.32
C LYS A 111 25.61 7.10 -0.60
N ALA A 112 25.10 6.00 -0.04
CA ALA A 112 25.56 4.63 -0.28
C ALA A 112 24.98 3.99 -1.56
N GLY A 113 24.31 4.75 -2.42
CA GLY A 113 23.74 4.26 -3.68
C GLY A 113 22.47 3.40 -3.51
N GLN A 114 21.91 3.29 -2.31
CA GLN A 114 20.66 2.57 -2.09
C GLN A 114 19.47 3.45 -2.50
N GLN A 115 18.60 2.89 -3.34
CA GLN A 115 17.43 3.60 -3.84
C GLN A 115 16.30 3.53 -2.80
N ALA A 116 15.94 4.66 -2.19
CA ALA A 116 14.76 4.72 -1.34
C ALA A 116 13.50 4.47 -2.20
N ARG A 117 12.88 3.29 -2.11
CA ARG A 117 11.72 2.93 -2.97
C ARG A 117 10.37 3.38 -2.42
N ARG A 118 10.32 3.94 -1.21
CA ARG A 118 9.10 4.43 -0.55
C ARG A 118 8.34 5.47 -1.39
N TRP A 119 9.04 6.34 -2.11
CA TRP A 119 8.42 7.40 -2.90
C TRP A 119 7.50 6.82 -3.99
N VAL A 120 7.75 5.62 -4.50
CA VAL A 120 6.91 4.94 -5.50
C VAL A 120 5.51 4.70 -4.94
N VAL A 121 5.42 4.12 -3.75
CA VAL A 121 4.14 3.87 -3.06
C VAL A 121 3.43 5.18 -2.72
N GLU A 122 4.18 6.21 -2.34
CA GLU A 122 3.62 7.52 -2.04
C GLU A 122 3.11 8.24 -3.30
N HIS A 123 3.78 8.04 -4.44
CA HIS A 123 3.36 8.55 -5.74
C HIS A 123 2.03 7.93 -6.18
N THR A 124 1.90 6.60 -6.11
CA THR A 124 0.62 5.90 -6.41
C THR A 124 -0.51 6.39 -5.50
N HIS A 125 -0.23 6.62 -4.21
CA HIS A 125 -1.20 7.23 -3.29
C HIS A 125 -1.61 8.65 -3.71
N SER A 126 -0.67 9.44 -4.24
CA SER A 126 -0.90 10.80 -4.74
C SER A 126 -1.79 10.80 -5.97
N TRP A 127 -1.56 9.90 -6.93
CA TRP A 127 -2.44 9.73 -8.10
C TRP A 127 -3.87 9.38 -7.68
N LEU A 128 -4.03 8.44 -6.75
CA LEU A 128 -5.35 8.11 -6.23
C LEU A 128 -6.05 9.28 -5.51
N ASN A 129 -5.28 10.20 -4.93
CA ASN A 129 -5.84 11.41 -4.32
C ASN A 129 -6.30 12.46 -5.33
N ARG A 130 -5.87 12.38 -6.61
CA ARG A 130 -6.35 13.26 -7.68
C ARG A 130 -7.79 12.96 -8.08
N PHE A 131 -8.28 11.75 -7.83
CA PHE A 131 -9.69 11.43 -7.95
C PHE A 131 -10.45 11.99 -6.74
N ARG A 132 -11.17 13.11 -6.93
CA ARG A 132 -11.92 13.80 -5.87
C ARG A 132 -12.87 12.86 -5.09
N HIS A 133 -13.46 11.89 -5.78
CA HIS A 133 -14.37 10.92 -5.18
C HIS A 133 -13.66 9.85 -4.31
N LEU A 134 -12.34 9.69 -4.46
CA LEU A 134 -11.50 8.81 -3.63
C LEU A 134 -10.77 9.55 -2.52
N LEU A 135 -10.51 10.85 -2.69
CA LEU A 135 -9.89 11.69 -1.66
C LEU A 135 -10.76 11.78 -0.40
N THR A 136 -12.08 11.82 -0.58
CA THR A 136 -13.07 11.71 0.51
C THR A 136 -14.02 10.59 0.17
N ARG A 137 -14.21 9.63 1.08
CA ARG A 137 -15.19 8.55 0.88
C ARG A 137 -16.59 9.10 1.05
N TRP A 138 -17.30 9.22 -0.08
CA TRP A 138 -18.72 9.57 -0.15
C TRP A 138 -19.63 8.33 -0.23
N ALA A 139 -19.10 7.18 -0.64
CA ALA A 139 -19.84 5.94 -0.70
C ALA A 139 -20.16 5.39 0.69
N LYS A 140 -21.45 5.18 0.99
CA LYS A 140 -21.91 4.55 2.24
C LYS A 140 -21.45 3.10 2.34
N LYS A 141 -21.72 2.29 1.30
CA LYS A 141 -21.33 0.88 1.24
C LYS A 141 -19.82 0.73 0.97
N PRO A 142 -19.10 -0.13 1.70
CA PRO A 142 -17.67 -0.34 1.47
C PRO A 142 -17.39 -0.98 0.10
N ALA A 143 -18.30 -1.83 -0.39
CA ALA A 143 -18.18 -2.47 -1.71
C ALA A 143 -18.07 -1.44 -2.84
N ASN A 144 -18.92 -0.41 -2.84
CA ASN A 144 -18.90 0.65 -3.86
C ASN A 144 -17.59 1.43 -3.82
N TYR A 145 -17.13 1.80 -2.62
CA TYR A 145 -15.85 2.49 -2.47
C TYR A 145 -14.68 1.63 -2.94
N PHE A 146 -14.71 0.33 -2.62
CA PHE A 146 -13.68 -0.62 -3.03
C PHE A 146 -13.66 -0.82 -4.56
N ALA A 147 -14.83 -0.90 -5.20
CA ALA A 147 -14.96 -0.96 -6.66
C ALA A 147 -14.38 0.29 -7.34
N MET A 148 -14.67 1.48 -6.82
CA MET A 148 -14.10 2.72 -7.35
C MET A 148 -12.58 2.79 -7.19
N LEU A 149 -12.04 2.28 -6.07
CA LEU A 149 -10.60 2.19 -5.90
C LEU A 149 -9.97 1.24 -6.94
N HIS A 150 -10.59 0.08 -7.21
CA HIS A 150 -10.13 -0.83 -8.27
C HIS A 150 -10.19 -0.19 -9.64
N PHE A 151 -11.27 0.54 -9.94
CA PHE A 151 -11.40 1.27 -11.18
C PHE A 151 -10.27 2.29 -11.38
N ALA A 152 -9.95 3.08 -10.34
CA ALA A 152 -8.83 4.02 -10.40
C ALA A 152 -7.47 3.31 -10.52
N CYS A 153 -7.27 2.18 -9.83
CA CYS A 153 -6.08 1.35 -10.00
C CYS A 153 -5.95 0.81 -11.44
N GLY A 154 -7.06 0.43 -12.08
CA GLY A 154 -7.10 0.03 -13.48
C GLY A 154 -6.71 1.16 -14.43
N LEU A 155 -7.23 2.37 -14.20
CA LEU A 155 -6.84 3.56 -14.98
C LEU A 155 -5.35 3.90 -14.83
N ILE A 156 -4.83 3.85 -13.61
CA ILE A 156 -3.39 4.06 -13.35
C ILE A 156 -2.56 3.01 -14.10
N THR A 157 -2.93 1.74 -13.99
CA THR A 157 -2.23 0.63 -14.65
C THR A 157 -2.26 0.79 -16.16
N GLY A 158 -3.44 1.06 -16.73
CA GLY A 158 -3.59 1.28 -18.18
C GLY A 158 -2.76 2.46 -18.68
N TYR A 159 -2.75 3.57 -17.95
CA TYR A 159 -1.90 4.72 -18.29
C TYR A 159 -0.41 4.38 -18.25
N SER A 160 0.03 3.69 -17.19
CA SER A 160 1.44 3.26 -17.06
C SER A 160 1.85 2.26 -18.13
N CYS A 161 0.96 1.39 -18.60
CA CYS A 161 1.28 0.44 -19.68
C CYS A 161 1.29 1.06 -21.07
N LEU A 162 0.47 2.10 -21.31
CA LEU A 162 0.36 2.74 -22.63
C LEU A 162 1.39 3.84 -22.86
N PHE A 163 1.81 4.53 -21.79
CA PHE A 163 2.63 5.75 -21.90
C PHE A 163 3.89 5.75 -21.01
N GLY A 164 4.13 4.68 -20.24
CA GLY A 164 5.25 4.57 -19.30
C GLY A 164 6.22 3.44 -19.64
#